data_AF-A0A5K0V6C8-F1
#
_entry.id   AF-A0A5K0V6C8-F1
#
_cell.length_a   1.000
_cell.length_b   1.000
_cell.length_c   1.000
_cell.angle_alpha   90.00
_cell.angle_beta   90.00
_cell.angle_gamma   90.00
#
_symmetry.space_group_name_H-M   'P 1'
#
loop_
_entity.id
_entity.type
_entity.pdbx_description
1 polymer ?
#
loop_
_entity_poly.entity_id
_entity_poly.type
_entity_poly.pdbx_seq_one_letter_code
_entity_poly.pdbx_strand_id
1 'polypeptide(L)' 'SVQWKRMVTSNDPPARAYHSMTCIGSRYLLFGGYDGKSTYGDLWWLVPE' A
#
# COMPACT_ATOMS: atom_id res chain seq x y z
N SER A 1 21.15 16.61 -0.99
CA SER A 1 20.14 16.31 0.04
C SER A 1 19.14 15.32 -0.54
N VAL A 2 18.60 14.41 0.26
CA VAL A 2 17.48 13.56 -0.16
C VAL A 2 16.18 14.34 -0.04
N GLN A 3 15.30 14.20 -1.04
CA GLN A 3 14.00 14.88 -1.10
C GLN A 3 12.90 13.85 -1.12
N TRP A 4 11.88 14.06 -0.29
CA TRP A 4 10.67 13.26 -0.35
C TRP A 4 9.80 13.72 -1.51
N LYS A 5 9.22 12.76 -2.24
CA LYS A 5 8.26 13.02 -3.29
C LYS A 5 7.07 12.08 -3.13
N ARG A 6 5.86 12.61 -3.30
CA ARG A 6 4.65 11.80 -3.41
C ARG A 6 4.66 11.05 -4.74
N MET A 7 4.54 9.73 -4.69
CA MET A 7 4.37 8.91 -5.91
C MET A 7 2.93 9.02 -6.40
N VAL A 8 2.75 9.10 -7.72
CA VAL A 8 1.45 8.93 -8.35
C VAL A 8 1.24 7.43 -8.52
N THR A 9 0.11 6.94 -8.06
CA THR A 9 -0.23 5.52 -8.03
C THR A 9 -1.62 5.38 -8.63
N SER A 10 -1.86 4.27 -9.31
CA SER A 10 -3.19 3.92 -9.82
C SER A 10 -3.84 2.90 -8.90
N ASN A 11 -5.17 2.98 -8.74
CA ASN A 11 -5.96 2.03 -7.96
C ASN A 11 -5.53 1.88 -6.48
N ASP A 12 -5.51 3.00 -5.75
CA ASP A 12 -5.09 3.04 -4.36
C ASP A 12 -6.03 2.26 -3.42
N PRO A 13 -5.51 1.51 -2.44
CA PRO A 13 -6.33 0.92 -1.41
C PRO A 13 -6.98 2.00 -0.53
N PRO A 14 -8.12 1.71 0.11
CA PRO A 14 -8.64 2.54 1.18
C PRO A 14 -7.61 2.79 2.28
N ALA A 15 -7.69 3.95 2.92
CA ALA A 15 -6.83 4.34 4.02
C ALA A 15 -6.81 3.27 5.13
N ARG A 16 -5.61 2.87 5.55
CA ARG A 16 -5.38 1.77 6.47
C ARG A 16 -4.05 1.93 7.22
N ALA A 17 -4.00 1.50 8.48
CA ALA A 17 -2.80 1.43 9.31
C ALA A 17 -2.45 -0.03 9.66
N TYR A 18 -1.26 -0.27 10.21
CA TYR A 18 -0.79 -1.59 10.66
C TYR A 18 -0.80 -2.71 9.60
N HIS A 19 -0.79 -2.35 8.32
CA HIS A 19 -0.68 -3.29 7.21
C HIS A 19 0.76 -3.80 7.06
N SER A 20 0.93 -4.94 6.39
CA SER A 20 2.24 -5.39 5.92
C SER A 20 2.39 -5.13 4.43
N MET A 21 3.60 -4.75 4.01
CA MET A 21 3.91 -4.52 2.60
C MET A 21 5.26 -5.12 2.24
N THR A 22 5.33 -5.81 1.10
CA THR A 22 6.56 -6.42 0.58
C THR A 22 6.73 -6.14 -0.92
N CYS A 23 7.98 -6.13 -1.39
CA CYS A 23 8.30 -5.98 -2.80
C CYS A 23 8.39 -7.36 -3.46
N ILE A 24 7.75 -7.53 -4.62
CA ILE A 24 7.80 -8.74 -5.44
C ILE A 24 8.09 -8.30 -6.89
N GLY A 25 9.36 -8.43 -7.31
CA GLY A 25 9.82 -7.93 -8.60
C GLY A 25 9.79 -6.41 -8.67
N SER A 26 8.98 -5.86 -9.57
CA SER A 26 8.77 -4.41 -9.74
C SER A 26 7.49 -3.88 -9.08
N ARG A 27 6.77 -4.71 -8.33
CA ARG A 27 5.48 -4.37 -7.71
C ARG A 27 5.54 -4.53 -6.20
N TYR A 28 4.67 -3.82 -5.48
CA TYR A 28 4.52 -3.99 -4.04
C TYR A 28 3.20 -4.66 -3.72
N LEU A 29 3.23 -5.67 -2.87
CA LEU A 29 2.05 -6.36 -2.36
C LEU A 29 1.76 -5.85 -0.96
N LEU A 30 0.57 -5.31 -0.77
CA LEU A 30 0.01 -4.91 0.52
C LEU A 30 -0.99 -5.96 1.00
N PHE A 31 -0.92 -6.29 2.30
CA PHE A 31 -1.87 -7.17 2.96
C PHE A 31 -2.39 -6.58 4.27
N GLY A 32 -3.70 -6.67 4.43
CA GLY A 32 -4.40 -6.36 5.67
C GLY A 32 -4.37 -4.88 6.07
N GLY A 33 -4.39 -4.64 7.38
CA GLY A 33 -4.44 -3.32 8.00
C GLY A 33 -5.79 -3.03 8.67
N TYR A 34 -5.92 -1.84 9.24
CA TYR A 34 -7.08 -1.39 10.02
C TYR A 34 -7.41 0.07 9.71
N ASP A 35 -8.67 0.40 9.48
CA ASP A 35 -9.13 1.76 9.16
C ASP A 35 -9.68 2.55 10.36
N GLY A 36 -9.60 2.00 11.58
CA GLY A 36 -10.25 2.57 12.76
C GLY A 36 -11.60 1.93 13.09
N LYS A 37 -12.13 1.05 12.23
CA LYS A 37 -13.40 0.33 12.44
C LYS A 37 -13.30 -1.16 12.10
N SER A 38 -12.61 -1.53 11.04
CA SER A 38 -12.55 -2.89 10.52
C SER A 38 -11.13 -3.28 10.12
N THR A 39 -10.79 -4.54 10.40
CA THR A 39 -9.52 -5.14 9.96
C THR A 39 -9.71 -5.70 8.57
N TYR A 40 -8.82 -5.34 7.66
CA TYR A 40 -8.79 -5.85 6.30
C TYR A 40 -8.08 -7.21 6.24
N GLY A 41 -8.58 -8.09 5.37
CA GLY A 41 -7.93 -9.36 4.98
C GLY A 41 -7.73 -9.45 3.46
N ASP A 42 -7.79 -8.31 2.77
CA ASP A 42 -7.63 -8.20 1.32
C ASP A 42 -6.16 -8.05 0.91
N LEU A 43 -5.92 -8.22 -0.40
CA LEU A 43 -4.62 -8.04 -1.03
C LEU A 43 -4.71 -6.91 -2.05
N TRP A 44 -3.69 -6.05 -2.07
CA TRP A 44 -3.57 -4.96 -3.02
C TRP A 44 -2.20 -4.96 -3.70
N TRP A 45 -2.19 -4.85 -5.02
CA TRP A 45 -0.98 -4.61 -5.79
C TRP A 45 -0.81 -3.12 -6.01
N LEU A 46 0.30 -2.57 -5.52
CA LEU A 46 0.79 -1.28 -5.94
C LEU A 46 1.71 -1.47 -7.15
N VAL A 47 1.32 -0.87 -8.27
CA VAL A 47 2.15 -0.79 -9.49
C VAL A 47 2.61 0.66 -9.60
N PRO A 48 3.88 0.96 -9.28
CA PRO A 48 4.46 2.27 -9.57
C PRO A 48 4.42 2.49 -11.09
N GLU A 49 4.04 3.71 -11.51
CA GLU A 49 4.22 4.16 -12.90
C GLU A 49 5.70 4.22 -13.29
#